data_AF-A0A7H8JVA6-F1
#
_entry.id   AF-A0A7H8JVA6-F1
#
_cell.length_a   1.000
_cell.length_b   1.000
_cell.length_c   1.000
_cell.angle_alpha   90.00
_cell.angle_beta   90.00
_cell.angle_gamma   90.00
#
_symmetry.space_group_name_H-M   'P 1'
#
loop_
_entity.id
_entity.type
_entity.pdbx_description
1 polymer ?
#
loop_
_entity_poly.entity_id
_entity_poly.type
_entity_poly.pdbx_seq_one_letter_code
_entity_poly.pdbx_strand_id
1 'polypeptide(L)'
;MTKTSQPNSPTVAIARILRGLGLAQGRGKDFRVEGADRDGERIGTYVLVLTRHAEETIAAHADDIERQAAAGPFPFRVSVQYPSDRPLTSIANFGDRVREQPPPPVPATVLAERRERARQQKRAQHLNWSTGQADLMAAAAASQLHYAPDGALRYYLAPGGPGRALDESRLAPLLKAGFLTRPGRRIAVTADGREALTLWRRWQPAPAVKDRKEDRGPLRPLLDGEEVARRNRASAENDRNRRAEANALREAMDAKHAWEERDDRLYSVWATVQGITHRLGRSIPTGWVPTAEEIAEHRIDPGLVAELRAEAEHPTPKPQIPWPTTMRAQELPPLPAVPDDAEQLELFGAT
;
A
#
# COMPACT_ATOMS: atom_id res chain seq x y z
N MET A 1 11.17 58.83 4.23
CA MET A 1 9.92 58.64 5.01
C MET A 1 8.73 58.93 4.10
N THR A 2 8.10 57.90 3.55
CA THR A 2 6.86 58.04 2.78
C THR A 2 5.73 58.38 3.75
N LYS A 3 5.11 59.57 3.62
CA LYS A 3 3.90 59.93 4.37
C LYS A 3 2.77 59.01 3.92
N THR A 4 2.47 57.97 4.68
CA THR A 4 1.30 57.13 4.45
C THR A 4 0.05 57.99 4.70
N SER A 5 -0.72 58.29 3.65
CA SER A 5 -1.96 59.07 3.78
C SER A 5 -2.95 58.37 4.72
N GLN A 6 -3.61 59.11 5.60
CA GLN A 6 -4.65 58.54 6.48
C GLN A 6 -5.77 57.90 5.64
N PRO A 7 -6.33 56.75 6.06
CA PRO A 7 -7.39 56.08 5.32
C PRO A 7 -8.71 56.85 5.43
N ASN A 8 -9.39 57.08 4.29
CA ASN A 8 -10.64 57.85 4.21
C ASN A 8 -11.90 57.03 4.58
N SER A 9 -11.78 55.72 4.80
CA SER A 9 -12.92 54.86 5.13
C SER A 9 -12.51 53.67 6.01
N PRO A 10 -13.44 53.10 6.81
CA PRO A 10 -13.17 51.93 7.64
C PRO A 10 -12.73 50.73 6.79
N THR A 11 -13.29 50.57 5.59
CA THR A 11 -12.93 49.51 4.65
C THR A 11 -11.46 49.60 4.22
N VAL A 12 -10.99 50.80 3.85
CA VAL A 12 -9.59 51.01 3.43
C VAL A 12 -8.64 50.84 4.61
N ALA A 13 -9.04 51.29 5.80
CA ALA A 13 -8.25 51.18 7.01
C ALA A 13 -7.92 49.71 7.36
N ILE A 14 -8.95 48.87 7.52
CA ILE A 14 -8.72 47.46 7.89
C ILE A 14 -8.05 46.67 6.77
N ALA A 15 -8.41 46.92 5.51
CA ALA A 15 -7.77 46.26 4.37
C ALA A 15 -6.27 46.60 4.24
N ARG A 16 -5.84 47.80 4.69
CA ARG A 16 -4.42 48.16 4.70
C ARG A 16 -3.67 47.40 5.79
N ILE A 17 -4.25 47.26 6.99
CA ILE A 17 -3.66 46.49 8.09
C ILE A 17 -3.48 45.03 7.68
N LEU A 18 -4.54 44.39 7.16
CA LEU A 18 -4.51 42.97 6.79
C LEU A 18 -3.57 42.68 5.61
N ARG A 19 -3.49 43.58 4.62
CA ARG A 19 -2.47 43.47 3.55
C ARG A 19 -1.04 43.65 4.08
N GLY A 20 -0.86 44.47 5.12
CA GLY A 20 0.41 44.61 5.82
C GLY A 20 0.89 43.31 6.48
N LEU A 21 -0.05 42.41 6.81
CA LEU A 21 0.23 41.05 7.30
C LEU A 21 0.44 40.03 6.17
N GLY A 22 0.46 40.48 4.90
CA GLY A 22 0.65 39.61 3.73
C GLY A 22 -0.63 38.99 3.17
N LEU A 23 -1.81 39.31 3.71
CA LEU A 23 -3.09 38.74 3.25
C LEU A 23 -3.60 39.44 1.98
N ALA A 24 -4.14 38.66 1.04
CA ALA A 24 -4.71 39.19 -0.20
C ALA A 24 -6.22 39.50 -0.08
N GLN A 25 -6.63 40.70 -0.49
CA GLN A 25 -8.03 41.10 -0.54
C GLN A 25 -8.66 40.74 -1.90
N GLY A 26 -9.89 40.20 -1.90
CA GLY A 26 -10.69 40.05 -3.14
C GLY A 26 -11.50 38.76 -3.25
N ARG A 27 -12.08 38.54 -4.44
CA ARG A 27 -12.84 37.31 -4.72
C ARG A 27 -11.89 36.11 -4.86
N GLY A 28 -12.10 35.08 -4.04
CA GLY A 28 -11.25 33.88 -4.01
C GLY A 28 -9.86 34.11 -3.40
N LYS A 29 -9.69 35.19 -2.62
CA LYS A 29 -8.47 35.51 -1.88
C LYS A 29 -8.69 35.28 -0.38
N ASP A 30 -7.77 35.77 0.45
CA ASP A 30 -7.73 35.54 1.90
C ASP A 30 -8.88 36.18 2.64
N PHE A 31 -9.30 37.39 2.23
CA PHE A 31 -10.40 38.09 2.88
C PHE A 31 -11.17 39.04 1.97
N ARG A 32 -12.36 39.44 2.43
CA ARG A 32 -13.16 40.55 1.90
C ARG A 32 -13.61 41.45 3.03
N VAL A 33 -13.89 42.71 2.69
CA VAL A 33 -14.40 43.69 3.65
C VAL A 33 -15.77 44.13 3.18
N GLU A 34 -16.77 43.98 4.03
CA GLU A 34 -18.17 44.22 3.71
C GLU A 34 -18.81 45.18 4.72
N GLY A 35 -19.86 45.88 4.29
CA GLY A 35 -20.72 46.65 5.17
C GLY A 35 -21.75 45.74 5.82
N ALA A 36 -22.03 45.97 7.10
CA ALA A 36 -23.15 45.34 7.78
C ALA A 36 -24.29 46.38 7.89
N ASP A 37 -25.46 46.02 7.39
CA ASP A 37 -26.66 46.83 7.45
C ASP A 37 -27.71 46.16 8.35
N ARG A 38 -28.44 46.95 9.13
CA ARG A 38 -29.58 46.53 9.96
C ARG A 38 -30.71 47.52 9.72
N ASP A 39 -31.88 47.00 9.34
CA ASP A 39 -33.06 47.81 9.04
C ASP A 39 -32.83 48.90 7.97
N GLY A 40 -31.94 48.63 7.01
CA GLY A 40 -31.57 49.57 5.94
C GLY A 40 -30.54 50.63 6.35
N GLU A 41 -30.10 50.65 7.60
CA GLU A 41 -29.03 51.53 8.09
C GLU A 41 -27.73 50.76 8.29
N ARG A 42 -26.60 51.38 7.89
CA ARG A 42 -25.28 50.76 8.05
C ARG A 42 -24.82 50.80 9.49
N ILE A 43 -24.83 49.64 10.15
CA ILE A 43 -24.37 49.48 11.53
C ILE A 43 -22.84 49.33 11.64
N GLY A 44 -22.15 48.98 10.54
CA GLY A 44 -20.70 48.91 10.56
C GLY A 44 -20.05 48.27 9.34
N THR A 45 -18.85 47.77 9.56
CA THR A 45 -17.96 47.12 8.60
C THR A 45 -17.35 45.90 9.24
N TYR A 46 -17.35 44.78 8.52
CA TYR A 46 -16.78 43.52 8.98
C TYR A 46 -15.90 42.89 7.89
N VAL A 47 -15.06 41.95 8.31
CA VAL A 47 -14.15 41.22 7.43
C VAL A 47 -14.62 39.77 7.32
N LEU A 48 -14.93 39.34 6.11
CA LEU A 48 -15.09 37.93 5.77
C LEU A 48 -13.72 37.31 5.54
N VAL A 49 -13.33 36.41 6.43
CA VAL A 49 -12.10 35.62 6.31
C VAL A 49 -12.42 34.34 5.54
N LEU A 50 -11.71 34.09 4.44
CA LEU A 50 -12.08 33.08 3.44
C LEU A 50 -11.11 31.91 3.35
N THR A 51 -9.90 32.05 3.88
CA THR A 51 -8.86 31.02 3.83
C THR A 51 -8.37 30.66 5.21
N ARG A 52 -7.96 29.40 5.37
CA ARG A 52 -7.36 28.89 6.61
C ARG A 52 -6.12 29.70 7.01
N HIS A 53 -5.28 30.04 6.05
CA HIS A 53 -4.07 30.83 6.29
C HIS A 53 -4.43 32.22 6.87
N ALA A 54 -5.48 32.85 6.37
CA ALA A 54 -5.94 34.14 6.87
C ALA A 54 -6.48 34.04 8.30
N GLU A 55 -7.26 33.00 8.63
CA GLU A 55 -7.75 32.77 10.00
C GLU A 55 -6.60 32.57 10.98
N GLU A 56 -5.63 31.72 10.64
CA GLU A 56 -4.45 31.46 11.48
C GLU A 56 -3.60 32.73 11.66
N THR A 57 -3.40 33.51 10.60
CA THR A 57 -2.63 34.77 10.63
C THR A 57 -3.34 35.85 11.44
N ILE A 58 -4.65 36.02 11.25
CA ILE A 58 -5.45 37.00 11.99
C ILE A 58 -5.49 36.63 13.48
N ALA A 59 -5.65 35.35 13.81
CA ALA A 59 -5.64 34.89 15.20
C ALA A 59 -4.30 35.16 15.88
N ALA A 60 -3.18 34.89 15.19
CA ALA A 60 -1.84 35.14 15.70
C ALA A 60 -1.53 36.63 15.92
N HIS A 61 -2.11 37.51 15.09
CA HIS A 61 -1.89 38.96 15.13
C HIS A 61 -3.08 39.76 15.67
N ALA A 62 -4.00 39.12 16.40
CA ALA A 62 -5.26 39.75 16.79
C ALA A 62 -5.07 41.04 17.60
N ASP A 63 -4.15 41.05 18.57
CA ASP A 63 -3.87 42.23 19.39
C ASP A 63 -3.13 43.32 18.60
N ASP A 64 -2.27 42.94 17.64
CA ASP A 64 -1.57 43.89 16.76
C ASP A 64 -2.55 44.60 15.82
N ILE A 65 -3.52 43.86 15.28
CA ILE A 65 -4.59 44.40 14.42
C ILE A 65 -5.44 45.40 15.22
N GLU A 66 -5.87 45.03 16.43
CA GLU A 66 -6.66 45.92 17.31
C GLU A 66 -5.88 47.18 17.66
N ARG A 67 -4.59 47.06 18.01
CA ARG A 67 -3.70 48.18 18.34
C ARG A 67 -3.51 49.12 17.15
N GLN A 68 -3.29 48.59 15.94
CA GLN A 68 -3.14 49.40 14.73
C GLN A 68 -4.45 50.07 14.33
N ALA A 69 -5.58 49.38 14.47
CA ALA A 69 -6.90 49.94 14.18
C ALA A 69 -7.28 51.06 15.15
N ALA A 70 -6.97 50.90 16.45
CA ALA A 70 -7.24 51.90 17.49
C ALA A 70 -6.41 53.18 17.34
N ALA A 71 -5.25 53.13 16.67
CA ALA A 71 -4.45 54.31 16.35
C ALA A 71 -5.05 55.14 15.20
N GLY A 72 -6.00 54.58 14.45
CA GLY A 72 -6.72 55.26 13.39
C GLY A 72 -8.10 55.78 13.82
N PRO A 73 -8.82 56.46 12.92
CA PRO A 73 -10.17 56.97 13.21
C PRO A 73 -11.25 55.89 13.28
N PHE A 74 -10.92 54.63 12.94
CA PHE A 74 -11.88 53.51 12.86
C PHE A 74 -11.38 52.32 13.69
N PRO A 75 -11.78 52.19 14.97
CA PRO A 75 -11.38 51.05 15.78
C PRO A 75 -12.07 49.76 15.27
N PHE A 76 -11.33 48.67 15.20
CA PHE A 76 -11.83 47.33 14.89
C PHE A 76 -11.53 46.39 16.06
N ARG A 77 -12.43 45.43 16.31
CA ARG A 77 -12.28 44.36 17.28
C ARG A 77 -12.06 43.06 16.52
N VAL A 78 -11.15 42.21 17.02
CA VAL A 78 -10.87 40.89 16.47
C VAL A 78 -11.40 39.87 17.47
N SER A 79 -12.40 39.10 17.08
CA SER A 79 -12.92 37.97 17.85
C SER A 79 -12.25 36.68 17.37
N VAL A 80 -11.74 35.87 18.30
CA VAL A 80 -11.10 34.58 18.05
C VAL A 80 -11.79 33.53 18.91
N GLN A 81 -12.36 32.51 18.27
CA GLN A 81 -13.02 31.37 18.90
C GLN A 81 -12.36 30.06 18.43
N TYR A 82 -12.46 29.00 19.24
CA TYR A 82 -11.92 27.68 18.92
C TYR A 82 -13.03 26.61 19.00
N PRO A 83 -13.98 26.59 18.05
CA PRO A 83 -14.98 25.51 17.99
C PRO A 83 -14.34 24.14 17.68
N SER A 84 -13.07 24.12 17.27
CA SER A 84 -12.24 22.95 17.01
C SER A 84 -10.78 23.26 17.38
N ASP A 85 -9.82 22.47 16.87
CA ASP A 85 -8.38 22.77 16.97
C ASP A 85 -7.95 23.99 16.13
N ARG A 86 -8.87 24.61 15.39
CA ARG A 86 -8.61 25.75 14.50
C ARG A 86 -9.29 27.03 15.01
N PRO A 87 -8.62 28.18 14.86
CA PRO A 87 -9.23 29.46 15.19
C PRO A 87 -10.29 29.82 14.14
N LEU A 88 -11.46 30.25 14.60
CA LEU A 88 -12.45 30.96 13.81
C LEU A 88 -12.33 32.44 14.16
N THR A 89 -11.93 33.26 13.19
CA THR A 89 -11.68 34.69 13.41
C THR A 89 -12.74 35.55 12.74
N SER A 90 -13.23 36.55 13.47
CA SER A 90 -14.10 37.59 12.94
C SER A 90 -13.52 38.96 13.27
N ILE A 91 -13.54 39.89 12.31
CA ILE A 91 -13.10 41.28 12.54
C ILE A 91 -14.27 42.19 12.22
N ALA A 92 -14.65 43.04 13.16
CA ALA A 92 -15.72 44.02 12.96
C ALA A 92 -15.48 45.30 13.78
N ASN A 93 -15.98 46.44 13.31
CA ASN A 93 -15.99 47.69 14.08
C ASN A 93 -17.26 47.87 14.93
N PHE A 94 -18.05 46.80 15.08
CA PHE A 94 -19.27 46.73 15.88
C PHE A 94 -19.35 45.37 16.58
N GLY A 95 -20.22 45.24 17.58
CA GLY A 95 -20.41 43.99 18.33
C GLY A 95 -19.37 43.73 19.42
N ASP A 96 -19.53 42.59 20.08
CA ASP A 96 -18.70 42.19 21.22
C ASP A 96 -17.43 41.47 20.81
N ARG A 97 -16.38 41.67 21.63
CA ARG A 97 -15.09 41.01 21.47
C ARG A 97 -15.09 39.69 22.22
N VAL A 98 -14.82 38.59 21.51
CA VAL A 98 -14.62 37.25 22.09
C VAL A 98 -13.16 36.84 21.90
N ARG A 99 -12.44 36.52 22.98
CA ARG A 99 -11.05 36.05 22.94
C ARG A 99 -10.95 34.74 23.71
N GLU A 100 -11.10 33.62 23.02
CA GLU A 100 -10.85 32.30 23.58
C GLU A 100 -9.35 31.98 23.50
N GLN A 101 -8.86 31.19 24.46
CA GLN A 101 -7.52 30.63 24.37
C GLN A 101 -7.56 29.37 23.51
N PRO A 102 -6.52 29.10 22.69
CA PRO A 102 -6.43 27.85 21.95
C PRO A 102 -6.49 26.68 22.94
N PRO A 103 -7.22 25.59 22.61
CA PRO A 103 -7.22 24.41 23.44
C PRO A 103 -5.78 23.89 23.57
N PRO A 104 -5.38 23.35 24.73
CA PRO A 104 -4.05 22.79 24.89
C PRO A 104 -3.82 21.69 23.83
N PRO A 105 -2.61 21.59 23.26
CA PRO A 105 -2.33 20.58 22.26
C PRO A 105 -2.58 19.19 22.85
N VAL A 106 -3.34 18.36 22.13
CA VAL A 106 -3.57 16.97 22.53
C VAL A 106 -2.21 16.26 22.57
N PRO A 107 -1.83 15.61 23.69
CA PRO A 107 -0.54 14.92 23.77
C PRO A 107 -0.36 13.91 22.63
N ALA A 108 0.86 13.82 22.09
CA ALA A 108 1.17 12.89 21.00
C ALA A 108 0.86 11.42 21.38
N THR A 109 0.99 11.07 22.66
CA THR A 109 0.63 9.76 23.22
C THR A 109 -0.86 9.46 23.07
N VAL A 110 -1.73 10.41 23.41
CA VAL A 110 -3.19 10.26 23.25
C VAL A 110 -3.57 10.10 21.78
N LEU A 111 -2.91 10.85 20.88
CA LEU A 111 -3.13 10.68 19.43
C LEU A 111 -2.65 9.32 18.93
N ALA A 112 -1.50 8.84 19.41
CA ALA A 112 -0.98 7.51 19.08
C ALA A 112 -1.93 6.41 19.58
N GLU A 113 -2.43 6.50 20.81
CA GLU A 113 -3.43 5.58 21.38
C GLU A 113 -4.73 5.58 20.59
N ARG A 114 -5.23 6.77 20.18
CA ARG A 114 -6.43 6.88 19.33
C ARG A 114 -6.22 6.22 17.98
N ARG A 115 -5.07 6.42 17.34
CA ARG A 115 -4.71 5.78 16.07
C ARG A 115 -4.60 4.26 16.23
N GLU A 116 -3.97 3.80 17.31
CA GLU A 116 -3.84 2.38 17.60
C GLU A 116 -5.20 1.72 17.84
N ARG A 117 -6.03 2.38 18.63
CA ARG A 117 -7.40 1.95 18.90
C ARG A 117 -8.22 1.85 17.61
N ALA A 118 -8.15 2.86 16.74
CA ALA A 118 -8.80 2.84 15.43
C ALA A 118 -8.26 1.74 14.52
N ARG A 119 -6.95 1.51 14.53
CA ARG A 119 -6.29 0.41 13.79
C ARG A 119 -6.79 -0.95 14.28
N GLN A 120 -6.82 -1.19 15.59
CA GLN A 120 -7.32 -2.44 16.17
C GLN A 120 -8.80 -2.68 15.85
N GLN A 121 -9.64 -1.63 15.93
CA GLN A 121 -11.04 -1.73 15.56
C GLN A 121 -11.21 -2.10 14.07
N LYS A 122 -10.44 -1.48 13.18
CA LYS A 122 -10.41 -1.81 11.75
C LYS A 122 -9.96 -3.25 11.52
N ARG A 123 -8.93 -3.73 12.22
CA ARG A 123 -8.47 -5.13 12.16
C ARG A 123 -9.59 -6.10 12.58
N ALA A 124 -10.31 -5.80 13.67
CA ALA A 124 -11.42 -6.62 14.15
C ALA A 124 -12.58 -6.68 13.13
N GLN A 125 -12.95 -5.56 12.53
CA GLN A 125 -13.98 -5.51 11.48
C GLN A 125 -13.56 -6.28 10.22
N HIS A 126 -12.27 -6.26 9.88
CA HIS A 126 -11.74 -6.94 8.69
C HIS A 126 -11.79 -8.47 8.78
N LEU A 127 -11.83 -9.03 10.00
CA LEU A 127 -11.99 -10.48 10.20
C LEU A 127 -13.23 -11.03 9.49
N ASN A 128 -14.32 -10.26 9.47
CA ASN A 128 -15.57 -10.62 8.81
C ASN A 128 -16.04 -12.06 9.18
N TRP A 129 -15.88 -12.46 10.44
CA TRP A 129 -16.26 -13.79 10.90
C TRP A 129 -17.77 -13.89 11.10
N SER A 130 -18.34 -15.04 10.73
CA SER A 130 -19.69 -15.41 11.20
C SER A 130 -19.64 -15.83 12.67
N THR A 131 -20.80 -15.93 13.32
CA THR A 131 -20.89 -16.47 14.69
C THR A 131 -20.27 -17.86 14.78
N GLY A 132 -20.56 -18.74 13.79
CA GLY A 132 -20.01 -20.09 13.78
C GLY A 132 -18.48 -20.14 13.63
N GLN A 133 -17.90 -19.21 12.86
CA GLN A 133 -16.44 -19.09 12.73
C GLN A 133 -15.80 -18.59 14.04
N ALA A 134 -16.41 -17.60 14.70
CA ALA A 134 -15.94 -17.12 15.99
C ALA A 134 -16.02 -18.20 17.09
N ASP A 135 -17.10 -18.99 17.11
CA ASP A 135 -17.27 -20.12 18.04
C ASP A 135 -16.22 -21.21 17.80
N LEU A 136 -15.92 -21.53 16.53
CA LEU A 136 -14.85 -22.48 16.19
C LEU A 136 -13.48 -21.98 16.64
N MET A 137 -13.18 -20.69 16.45
CA MET A 137 -11.94 -20.09 16.94
C MET A 137 -11.84 -20.15 18.46
N ALA A 138 -12.94 -19.88 19.17
CA ALA A 138 -12.98 -20.00 20.62
C ALA A 138 -12.78 -21.45 21.11
N ALA A 139 -13.43 -22.42 20.45
CA ALA A 139 -13.27 -23.84 20.74
C ALA A 139 -11.85 -24.35 20.46
N ALA A 140 -11.23 -23.89 19.36
CA ALA A 140 -9.84 -24.18 19.05
C ALA A 140 -8.89 -23.63 20.12
N ALA A 141 -9.11 -22.38 20.56
CA ALA A 141 -8.31 -21.74 21.60
C ALA A 141 -8.44 -22.41 22.97
N ALA A 142 -9.56 -23.11 23.21
CA ALA A 142 -9.78 -23.91 24.40
C ALA A 142 -9.29 -25.38 24.25
N SER A 143 -8.61 -25.71 23.15
CA SER A 143 -8.17 -27.08 22.84
C SER A 143 -9.31 -28.11 22.83
N GLN A 144 -10.51 -27.68 22.40
CA GLN A 144 -11.72 -28.50 22.34
C GLN A 144 -11.97 -29.10 20.95
N LEU A 145 -11.12 -28.82 19.96
CA LEU A 145 -11.26 -29.30 18.59
C LEU A 145 -10.21 -30.34 18.22
N HIS A 146 -10.65 -31.55 17.89
CA HIS A 146 -9.77 -32.67 17.53
C HIS A 146 -10.39 -33.52 16.42
N TYR A 147 -9.55 -34.12 15.59
CA TYR A 147 -9.94 -35.20 14.70
C TYR A 147 -9.95 -36.52 15.48
N ALA A 148 -11.09 -37.19 15.46
CA ALA A 148 -11.20 -38.54 15.99
C ALA A 148 -10.45 -39.55 15.08
N PRO A 149 -10.21 -40.79 15.55
CA PRO A 149 -9.56 -41.83 14.75
C PRO A 149 -10.29 -42.17 13.45
N ASP A 150 -11.60 -41.91 13.38
CA ASP A 150 -12.45 -42.04 12.19
C ASP A 150 -12.24 -40.91 11.16
N GLY A 151 -11.38 -39.93 11.47
CA GLY A 151 -11.11 -38.76 10.62
C GLY A 151 -12.17 -37.67 10.72
N ALA A 152 -13.19 -37.81 11.58
CA ALA A 152 -14.19 -36.78 11.76
C ALA A 152 -13.70 -35.69 12.73
N LEU A 153 -13.90 -34.41 12.34
CA LEU A 153 -13.67 -33.27 13.23
C LEU A 153 -14.75 -33.25 14.32
N ARG A 154 -14.33 -33.20 15.59
CA ARG A 154 -15.23 -33.19 16.75
C ARG A 154 -14.90 -32.06 17.72
N TYR A 155 -15.96 -31.53 18.32
CA TYR A 155 -15.93 -30.57 19.42
C TYR A 155 -16.17 -31.28 20.75
N TYR A 156 -15.21 -31.23 21.66
CA TYR A 156 -15.26 -31.86 22.98
C TYR A 156 -15.42 -30.80 24.06
N LEU A 157 -16.59 -30.74 24.69
CA LEU A 157 -16.83 -29.80 25.79
C LEU A 157 -16.01 -30.15 27.04
N ALA A 158 -15.82 -31.45 27.28
CA ALA A 158 -15.00 -32.00 28.37
C ALA A 158 -14.16 -33.18 27.84
N PRO A 159 -12.96 -33.42 28.42
CA PRO A 159 -12.15 -34.59 28.10
C PRO A 159 -12.93 -35.90 28.30
N GLY A 160 -12.79 -36.85 27.37
CA GLY A 160 -13.43 -38.17 27.45
C GLY A 160 -14.90 -38.24 27.02
N GLY A 161 -15.56 -37.11 26.74
CA GLY A 161 -16.91 -37.11 26.18
C GLY A 161 -16.96 -37.62 24.72
N PRO A 162 -18.14 -37.98 24.18
CA PRO A 162 -18.27 -38.49 22.81
C PRO A 162 -17.94 -37.46 21.70
N GLY A 163 -17.92 -36.16 22.07
CA GLY A 163 -17.72 -35.04 21.16
C GLY A 163 -18.86 -34.83 20.17
N ARG A 164 -19.13 -33.58 19.79
CA ARG A 164 -20.10 -33.25 18.72
C ARG A 164 -19.37 -33.20 17.38
N ALA A 165 -19.83 -33.95 16.39
CA ALA A 165 -19.29 -33.85 15.04
C ALA A 165 -19.48 -32.42 14.47
N LEU A 166 -18.45 -31.93 13.79
CA LEU A 166 -18.43 -30.64 13.13
C LEU A 166 -18.15 -30.83 11.64
N ASP A 167 -18.72 -29.94 10.83
CA ASP A 167 -18.46 -29.89 9.39
C ASP A 167 -17.07 -29.28 9.13
N GLU A 168 -16.14 -30.09 8.63
CA GLU A 168 -14.76 -29.69 8.30
C GLU A 168 -14.70 -28.53 7.29
N SER A 169 -15.70 -28.40 6.42
CA SER A 169 -15.74 -27.33 5.44
C SER A 169 -15.80 -25.92 6.06
N ARG A 170 -16.23 -25.81 7.33
CA ARG A 170 -16.19 -24.55 8.08
C ARG A 170 -14.82 -24.25 8.69
N LEU A 171 -14.01 -25.28 8.90
CA LEU A 171 -12.65 -25.16 9.43
C LEU A 171 -11.66 -24.74 8.34
N ALA A 172 -11.85 -25.25 7.11
CA ALA A 172 -10.93 -25.04 6.00
C ALA A 172 -10.60 -23.55 5.72
N PRO A 173 -11.56 -22.60 5.74
CA PRO A 173 -11.26 -21.18 5.59
C PRO A 173 -10.37 -20.60 6.69
N LEU A 174 -10.52 -21.05 7.94
CA LEU A 174 -9.72 -20.59 9.09
C LEU A 174 -8.28 -21.10 9.00
N LEU A 175 -8.11 -22.37 8.61
CA LEU A 175 -6.79 -22.96 8.30
C LEU A 175 -6.14 -22.21 7.13
N LYS A 176 -6.89 -22.01 6.04
CA LYS A 176 -6.40 -21.29 4.85
C LYS A 176 -6.11 -19.83 5.14
N ALA A 177 -6.75 -19.18 6.11
CA ALA A 177 -6.43 -17.80 6.49
C ALA A 177 -5.29 -17.71 7.52
N GLY A 178 -4.71 -18.84 7.93
CA GLY A 178 -3.59 -18.87 8.87
C GLY A 178 -3.97 -18.61 10.32
N PHE A 179 -5.26 -18.62 10.68
CA PHE A 179 -5.71 -18.46 12.07
C PHE A 179 -5.58 -19.75 12.88
N LEU A 180 -5.70 -20.89 12.20
CA LEU A 180 -5.58 -22.21 12.79
C LEU A 180 -4.51 -23.01 12.06
N THR A 181 -3.98 -24.02 12.73
CA THR A 181 -3.07 -25.00 12.17
C THR A 181 -3.42 -26.41 12.69
N ARG A 182 -2.94 -27.44 12.00
CA ARG A 182 -3.28 -28.85 12.28
C ARG A 182 -2.02 -29.67 12.56
N PRO A 183 -1.46 -29.62 13.77
CA PRO A 183 -0.40 -30.53 14.19
C PRO A 183 -0.99 -31.92 14.48
N GLY A 184 -0.85 -32.84 13.53
CA GLY A 184 -1.39 -34.20 13.64
C GLY A 184 -2.92 -34.23 13.66
N ARG A 185 -3.52 -34.73 14.75
CA ARG A 185 -4.99 -34.81 14.92
C ARG A 185 -5.60 -33.62 15.65
N ARG A 186 -4.79 -32.75 16.25
CA ARG A 186 -5.26 -31.61 17.02
C ARG A 186 -5.43 -30.40 16.12
N ILE A 187 -6.43 -29.56 16.41
CA ILE A 187 -6.52 -28.21 15.86
C ILE A 187 -5.95 -27.24 16.90
N ALA A 188 -4.98 -26.45 16.49
CA ALA A 188 -4.32 -25.48 17.34
C ALA A 188 -4.42 -24.07 16.74
N VAL A 189 -4.36 -23.07 17.61
CA VAL A 189 -4.45 -21.66 17.22
C VAL A 189 -3.05 -21.12 16.94
N THR A 190 -2.90 -20.36 15.87
CA THR A 190 -1.65 -19.67 15.51
C THR A 190 -1.53 -18.34 16.28
N ALA A 191 -0.40 -17.64 16.18
CA ALA A 191 -0.24 -16.32 16.79
C ALA A 191 -1.31 -15.34 16.27
N ASP A 192 -1.49 -15.30 14.95
CA ASP A 192 -2.54 -14.52 14.27
C ASP A 192 -3.94 -14.92 14.75
N GLY A 193 -4.21 -16.21 14.94
CA GLY A 193 -5.49 -16.68 15.46
C GLY A 193 -5.78 -16.19 16.89
N ARG A 194 -4.79 -16.22 17.77
CA ARG A 194 -4.90 -15.77 19.16
C ARG A 194 -5.12 -14.27 19.24
N GLU A 195 -4.40 -13.50 18.42
CA GLU A 195 -4.59 -12.05 18.31
C GLU A 195 -5.97 -11.70 17.73
N ALA A 196 -6.38 -12.35 16.64
CA ALA A 196 -7.69 -12.15 16.03
C ALA A 196 -8.83 -12.42 17.02
N LEU A 197 -8.74 -13.50 17.81
CA LEU A 197 -9.73 -13.81 18.84
C LEU A 197 -9.76 -12.75 19.96
N THR A 198 -8.59 -12.23 20.37
CA THR A 198 -8.48 -11.12 21.32
C THR A 198 -9.16 -9.86 20.80
N LEU A 199 -8.91 -9.50 19.53
CA LEU A 199 -9.54 -8.36 18.88
C LEU A 199 -11.05 -8.54 18.77
N TRP A 200 -11.52 -9.72 18.37
CA TRP A 200 -12.95 -10.05 18.27
C TRP A 200 -13.66 -9.88 19.62
N ARG A 201 -13.09 -10.43 20.70
CA ARG A 201 -13.65 -10.32 22.06
C ARG A 201 -13.66 -8.88 22.58
N ARG A 202 -12.57 -8.14 22.35
CA ARG A 202 -12.42 -6.76 22.83
C ARG A 202 -13.37 -5.79 22.14
N TRP A 203 -13.57 -5.94 20.84
CA TRP A 203 -14.30 -4.98 20.00
C TRP A 203 -15.72 -5.39 19.66
N GLN A 204 -16.06 -6.68 19.81
CA GLN A 204 -17.38 -7.26 19.53
C GLN A 204 -17.98 -6.73 18.22
N PRO A 205 -17.27 -6.83 17.08
CA PRO A 205 -17.83 -6.41 15.81
C PRO A 205 -19.09 -7.22 15.51
N ALA A 206 -20.05 -6.62 14.79
CA ALA A 206 -21.26 -7.32 14.38
C ALA A 206 -20.87 -8.58 13.57
N PRO A 207 -21.33 -9.79 13.96
CA PRO A 207 -21.05 -11.00 13.22
C PRO A 207 -21.51 -10.89 11.77
N ALA A 208 -20.69 -11.37 10.85
CA ALA A 208 -21.04 -11.38 9.44
C ALA A 208 -22.21 -12.35 9.19
N VAL A 209 -23.29 -11.84 8.62
CA VAL A 209 -24.40 -12.67 8.14
C VAL A 209 -23.95 -13.33 6.85
N LYS A 210 -23.68 -14.64 6.91
CA LYS A 210 -23.23 -15.44 5.77
C LYS A 210 -24.13 -16.64 5.58
N ASP A 211 -24.40 -17.00 4.33
CA ASP A 211 -25.01 -18.29 4.04
C ASP A 211 -24.00 -19.44 4.23
N ARG A 212 -24.46 -20.69 4.09
CA ARG A 212 -23.58 -21.87 4.27
C ARG A 212 -22.44 -21.94 3.24
N LYS A 213 -22.61 -21.37 2.04
CA LYS A 213 -21.61 -21.38 0.97
C LYS A 213 -20.56 -20.30 1.22
N GLU A 214 -20.99 -19.11 1.62
CA GLU A 214 -20.13 -17.98 1.98
C GLU A 214 -19.30 -18.27 3.24
N ASP A 215 -19.87 -18.99 4.22
CA ASP A 215 -19.14 -19.40 5.43
C ASP A 215 -18.00 -20.38 5.15
N ARG A 216 -18.09 -21.11 4.02
CA ARG A 216 -17.05 -22.00 3.47
C ARG A 216 -16.10 -21.28 2.50
N GLY A 217 -16.37 -20.02 2.19
CA GLY A 217 -15.56 -19.20 1.30
C GLY A 217 -14.21 -18.83 1.93
N PRO A 218 -13.23 -18.41 1.11
CA PRO A 218 -11.92 -18.01 1.61
C PRO A 218 -12.04 -16.82 2.57
N LEU A 219 -11.43 -16.96 3.75
CA LEU A 219 -11.26 -15.87 4.69
C LEU A 219 -10.00 -15.08 4.39
N ARG A 220 -10.02 -13.80 4.76
CA ARG A 220 -8.83 -12.96 4.73
C ARG A 220 -7.99 -13.26 5.98
N PRO A 221 -6.66 -13.37 5.86
CA PRO A 221 -5.77 -13.43 7.02
C PRO A 221 -5.85 -12.14 7.85
N LEU A 222 -5.34 -12.16 9.08
CA LEU A 222 -5.30 -11.00 9.96
C LEU A 222 -4.58 -9.84 9.27
N LEU A 223 -5.21 -8.66 9.23
CA LEU A 223 -4.57 -7.46 8.70
C LEU A 223 -3.31 -7.15 9.53
N ASP A 224 -2.19 -6.95 8.83
CA ASP A 224 -0.84 -6.78 9.38
C ASP A 224 -0.31 -7.98 10.20
N GLY A 225 -0.92 -9.17 10.05
CA GLY A 225 -0.50 -10.41 10.72
C GLY A 225 0.67 -11.13 10.02
N GLU A 226 1.16 -12.19 10.67
CA GLU A 226 2.27 -13.00 10.19
C GLU A 226 1.94 -13.72 8.87
N GLU A 227 0.71 -14.22 8.72
CA GLU A 227 0.28 -14.91 7.49
C GLU A 227 0.30 -13.96 6.28
N VAL A 228 -0.14 -12.71 6.47
CA VAL A 228 -0.06 -11.68 5.43
C VAL A 228 1.40 -11.41 5.07
N ALA A 229 2.25 -11.18 6.08
CA ALA A 229 3.67 -10.92 5.85
C ALA A 229 4.35 -12.09 5.11
N ARG A 230 3.98 -13.33 5.43
CA ARG A 230 4.50 -14.54 4.78
C ARG A 230 4.05 -14.65 3.33
N ARG A 231 2.77 -14.43 3.04
CA ARG A 231 2.26 -14.40 1.65
C ARG A 231 2.91 -13.31 0.83
N ASN A 232 3.09 -12.13 1.40
CA ASN A 232 3.74 -11.01 0.70
C ASN A 232 5.21 -11.33 0.38
N ARG A 233 5.95 -11.96 1.29
CA ARG A 233 7.33 -12.43 1.04
C ARG A 233 7.37 -13.46 -0.10
N ALA A 234 6.50 -14.46 -0.05
CA ALA A 234 6.41 -15.49 -1.10
C ALA A 234 6.04 -14.89 -2.46
N SER A 235 5.09 -13.96 -2.49
CA SER A 235 4.72 -13.24 -3.72
C SER A 235 5.88 -12.41 -4.25
N ALA A 236 6.59 -11.69 -3.38
CA ALA A 236 7.75 -10.89 -3.78
C ALA A 236 8.92 -11.75 -4.28
N GLU A 237 9.11 -12.95 -3.73
CA GLU A 237 10.07 -13.92 -4.24
C GLU A 237 9.67 -14.48 -5.60
N ASN A 238 8.40 -14.87 -5.76
CA ASN A 238 7.87 -15.31 -7.05
C ASN A 238 7.99 -14.19 -8.11
N ASP A 239 7.71 -12.93 -7.75
CA ASP A 239 7.91 -11.78 -8.63
C ASP A 239 9.37 -11.58 -9.03
N ARG A 240 10.31 -11.76 -8.09
CA ARG A 240 11.75 -11.73 -8.37
C ARG A 240 12.15 -12.86 -9.33
N ASN A 241 11.65 -14.07 -9.11
CA ASN A 241 11.93 -15.21 -9.98
C ASN A 241 11.36 -15.01 -11.39
N ARG A 242 10.11 -14.55 -11.51
CA ARG A 242 9.49 -14.22 -12.81
C ARG A 242 10.25 -13.14 -13.56
N ARG A 243 10.74 -12.11 -12.86
CA ARG A 243 11.60 -11.08 -13.47
C ARG A 243 12.93 -11.64 -13.93
N ALA A 244 13.57 -12.50 -13.13
CA ALA A 244 14.81 -13.16 -13.50
C ALA A 244 14.64 -14.07 -14.72
N GLU A 245 13.58 -14.89 -14.77
CA GLU A 245 13.23 -15.73 -15.91
C GLU A 245 12.93 -14.90 -17.17
N ALA A 246 12.17 -13.82 -17.04
CA ALA A 246 11.88 -12.92 -18.16
C ALA A 246 13.13 -12.23 -18.70
N ASN A 247 14.06 -11.83 -17.82
CA ASN A 247 15.35 -11.27 -18.23
C ASN A 247 16.20 -12.32 -18.94
N ALA A 248 16.31 -13.53 -18.38
CA ALA A 248 17.06 -14.63 -18.99
C ALA A 248 16.50 -15.02 -20.36
N LEU A 249 15.17 -15.02 -20.52
CA LEU A 249 14.51 -15.25 -21.80
C LEU A 249 14.87 -14.15 -22.82
N ARG A 250 14.82 -12.88 -22.40
CA ARG A 250 15.19 -11.76 -23.26
C ARG A 250 16.65 -11.86 -23.71
N GLU A 251 17.57 -12.10 -22.79
CA GLU A 251 19.00 -12.26 -23.09
C GLU A 251 19.24 -13.43 -24.06
N ALA A 252 18.55 -14.55 -23.89
CA ALA A 252 18.65 -15.70 -24.80
C ALA A 252 18.07 -15.39 -26.19
N MET A 253 16.99 -14.60 -26.27
CA MET A 253 16.43 -14.13 -27.54
C MET A 253 17.39 -13.18 -28.26
N ASP A 254 17.98 -12.23 -27.54
CA ASP A 254 18.95 -11.28 -28.09
C ASP A 254 20.19 -12.01 -28.61
N ALA A 255 20.71 -12.97 -27.84
CA ALA A 255 21.83 -13.81 -28.26
C ALA A 255 21.49 -14.64 -29.52
N LYS A 256 20.28 -15.20 -29.58
CA LYS A 256 19.82 -15.93 -30.77
C LYS A 256 19.70 -15.01 -31.99
N HIS A 257 19.15 -13.81 -31.83
CA HIS A 257 19.05 -12.86 -32.94
C HIS A 257 20.42 -12.43 -33.43
N ALA A 258 21.36 -12.14 -32.54
CA ALA A 258 22.75 -11.82 -32.92
C ALA A 258 23.42 -12.99 -33.65
N TRP A 259 23.17 -14.23 -33.22
CA TRP A 259 23.63 -15.43 -33.93
C TRP A 259 22.99 -15.56 -35.31
N GLU A 260 21.68 -15.34 -35.45
CA GLU A 260 20.96 -15.42 -36.73
C GLU A 260 21.45 -14.33 -37.70
N GLU A 261 21.62 -13.10 -37.25
CA GLU A 261 22.18 -12.02 -38.08
C GLU A 261 23.60 -12.33 -38.56
N ARG A 262 24.42 -12.94 -37.70
CA ARG A 262 25.76 -13.40 -38.06
C ARG A 262 25.72 -14.51 -39.10
N ASP A 263 24.93 -15.56 -38.85
CA ASP A 263 24.76 -16.70 -39.76
C ASP A 263 24.25 -16.22 -41.13
N ASP A 264 23.31 -15.27 -41.16
CA ASP A 264 22.76 -14.68 -42.39
C ASP A 264 23.83 -13.94 -43.20
N ARG A 265 24.70 -13.17 -42.53
CA ARG A 265 25.82 -12.49 -43.18
C ARG A 265 26.80 -13.49 -43.79
N LEU A 266 27.23 -14.51 -43.03
CA LEU A 266 28.14 -15.55 -43.52
C LEU A 266 27.51 -16.35 -44.67
N TYR A 267 26.21 -16.66 -44.55
CA TYR A 267 25.44 -17.37 -45.57
C TYR A 267 25.37 -16.58 -46.87
N SER A 268 25.19 -15.26 -46.80
CA SER A 268 25.12 -14.41 -47.99
C SER A 268 26.38 -14.48 -48.85
N VAL A 269 27.56 -14.60 -48.22
CA VAL A 269 28.85 -14.78 -48.91
C VAL A 269 28.87 -16.12 -49.61
N TRP A 270 28.58 -17.20 -48.88
CA TRP A 270 28.51 -18.55 -49.44
C TRP A 270 27.53 -18.64 -50.62
N ALA A 271 26.33 -18.08 -50.45
CA ALA A 271 25.30 -18.07 -51.47
C ALA A 271 25.74 -17.31 -52.73
N THR A 272 26.46 -16.19 -52.56
CA THR A 272 27.01 -15.41 -53.68
C THR A 272 28.03 -16.23 -54.48
N VAL A 273 28.97 -16.89 -53.81
CA VAL A 273 29.98 -17.74 -54.48
C VAL A 273 29.32 -18.92 -55.19
N GLN A 274 28.28 -19.51 -54.59
CA GLN A 274 27.60 -20.69 -55.14
C GLN A 274 26.45 -20.36 -56.10
N GLY A 275 26.20 -19.08 -56.39
CA GLY A 275 25.08 -18.65 -57.25
C GLY A 275 23.69 -19.03 -56.71
N ILE A 276 23.52 -19.11 -55.39
CA ILE A 276 22.27 -19.49 -54.73
C ILE A 276 21.40 -18.25 -54.48
N THR A 277 20.22 -18.22 -55.09
CA THR A 277 19.26 -17.09 -54.92
C THR A 277 18.32 -17.27 -53.72
N HIS A 278 18.07 -18.51 -53.29
CA HIS A 278 17.09 -18.81 -52.23
C HIS A 278 17.64 -19.78 -51.17
N ARG A 279 17.48 -19.39 -49.90
CA ARG A 279 17.82 -20.19 -48.72
C ARG A 279 16.74 -21.22 -48.44
N LEU A 280 16.58 -22.21 -49.33
CA LEU A 280 15.60 -23.30 -49.17
C LEU A 280 16.07 -24.33 -48.13
N GLY A 281 16.32 -23.90 -46.88
CA GLY A 281 16.84 -24.74 -45.81
C GLY A 281 18.31 -25.17 -45.99
N ARG A 282 19.02 -24.61 -46.98
CA ARG A 282 20.45 -24.84 -47.17
C ARG A 282 21.23 -24.09 -46.10
N SER A 283 22.22 -24.73 -45.51
CA SER A 283 23.22 -24.13 -44.61
C SER A 283 24.59 -24.13 -45.28
N ILE A 284 25.49 -23.29 -44.80
CA ILE A 284 26.91 -23.36 -45.18
C ILE A 284 27.43 -24.75 -44.76
N PRO A 285 28.13 -25.49 -45.64
CA PRO A 285 28.78 -26.73 -45.25
C PRO A 285 29.80 -26.49 -44.14
N THR A 286 29.85 -27.38 -43.14
CA THR A 286 30.83 -27.29 -42.05
C THR A 286 32.26 -27.27 -42.60
N GLY A 287 33.07 -26.31 -42.15
CA GLY A 287 34.46 -26.18 -42.58
C GLY A 287 34.65 -25.44 -43.92
N TRP A 288 33.58 -24.96 -44.56
CA TRP A 288 33.69 -24.25 -45.83
C TRP A 288 34.31 -22.86 -45.66
N VAL A 289 35.25 -22.52 -46.55
CA VAL A 289 35.90 -21.21 -46.66
C VAL A 289 36.13 -20.93 -48.14
N PRO A 290 35.91 -19.69 -48.64
CA PRO A 290 36.18 -19.37 -50.03
C PRO A 290 37.70 -19.42 -50.33
N THR A 291 38.03 -19.89 -51.52
CA THR A 291 39.40 -19.91 -52.06
C THR A 291 39.89 -18.49 -52.37
N ALA A 292 41.21 -18.33 -52.54
CA ALA A 292 41.79 -17.02 -52.88
C ALA A 292 41.25 -16.44 -54.21
N GLU A 293 40.94 -17.31 -55.17
CA GLU A 293 40.36 -16.95 -56.46
C GLU A 293 38.92 -16.44 -56.30
N GLU A 294 38.07 -17.18 -55.58
CA GLU A 294 36.68 -16.78 -55.29
C GLU A 294 36.60 -15.47 -54.49
N ILE A 295 37.53 -15.25 -53.55
CA ILE A 295 37.64 -13.99 -52.79
C ILE A 295 37.89 -12.81 -53.74
N ALA A 296 38.81 -12.98 -54.70
CA ALA A 296 39.15 -11.94 -55.67
C ALA A 296 38.01 -11.68 -56.66
N GLU A 297 37.37 -12.74 -57.17
CA GLU A 297 36.27 -12.67 -58.14
C GLU A 297 35.03 -11.98 -57.56
N HIS A 298 34.59 -12.39 -56.37
CA HIS A 298 33.39 -11.85 -55.73
C HIS A 298 33.66 -10.63 -54.84
N ARG A 299 34.92 -10.18 -54.75
CA ARG A 299 35.35 -9.03 -53.94
C ARG A 299 34.87 -9.13 -52.48
N ILE A 300 35.05 -10.30 -51.89
CA ILE A 300 34.57 -10.59 -50.53
C ILE A 300 35.38 -9.76 -49.53
N ASP A 301 34.69 -9.13 -48.58
CA ASP A 301 35.34 -8.35 -47.52
C ASP A 301 36.34 -9.21 -46.71
N PRO A 302 37.60 -8.77 -46.52
CA PRO A 302 38.61 -9.54 -45.80
C PRO A 302 38.23 -9.87 -44.35
N GLY A 303 37.42 -9.02 -43.69
CA GLY A 303 36.90 -9.26 -42.34
C GLY A 303 35.92 -10.43 -42.31
N LEU A 304 35.00 -10.50 -43.29
CA LEU A 304 34.09 -11.64 -43.44
C LEU A 304 34.82 -12.94 -43.78
N VAL A 305 35.88 -12.89 -44.58
CA VAL A 305 36.72 -14.08 -44.85
C VAL A 305 37.40 -14.57 -43.58
N ALA A 306 37.92 -13.67 -42.75
CA ALA A 306 38.52 -14.03 -41.46
C ALA A 306 37.48 -14.64 -40.51
N GLU A 307 36.26 -14.09 -40.47
CA GLU A 307 35.15 -14.61 -39.68
C GLU A 307 34.69 -16.00 -40.16
N LEU A 308 34.61 -16.23 -41.48
CA LEU A 308 34.31 -17.54 -42.07
C LEU A 308 35.38 -18.59 -41.72
N ARG A 309 36.66 -18.22 -41.75
CA ARG A 309 37.76 -19.12 -41.34
C ARG A 309 37.66 -19.47 -39.87
N ALA A 310 37.41 -18.48 -39.02
CA ALA A 310 37.23 -18.70 -37.59
C ALA A 310 36.03 -19.61 -37.30
N GLU A 311 34.90 -19.41 -37.99
CA GLU A 311 33.70 -20.24 -37.86
C GLU A 311 33.91 -21.67 -38.42
N ALA A 312 34.68 -21.81 -39.49
CA ALA A 312 35.04 -23.12 -40.06
C ALA A 312 35.92 -23.94 -39.11
N GLU A 313 36.83 -23.29 -38.38
CA GLU A 313 37.69 -23.91 -37.37
C GLU A 313 36.94 -24.17 -36.06
N HIS A 314 36.08 -23.24 -35.66
CA HIS A 314 35.33 -23.27 -34.40
C HIS A 314 33.85 -22.90 -34.61
N PRO A 315 33.00 -23.87 -35.02
CA PRO A 315 31.58 -23.61 -35.25
C PRO A 315 30.89 -23.13 -33.97
N THR A 316 30.17 -22.02 -34.07
CA THR A 316 29.43 -21.42 -32.96
C THR A 316 28.03 -22.05 -32.89
N PRO A 317 27.70 -22.82 -31.83
CA PRO A 317 26.40 -23.46 -31.73
C PRO A 317 25.28 -22.42 -31.61
N LYS A 318 24.12 -22.72 -32.21
CA LYS A 318 22.93 -21.88 -32.09
C LYS A 318 22.50 -21.76 -30.62
N PRO A 319 22.36 -20.53 -30.08
CA PRO A 319 21.86 -20.34 -28.72
C PRO A 319 20.49 -20.98 -28.52
N GLN A 320 20.33 -21.71 -27.41
CA GLN A 320 19.05 -22.30 -27.03
C GLN A 320 18.22 -21.30 -26.23
N ILE A 321 16.95 -21.15 -26.61
CA ILE A 321 16.00 -20.36 -25.83
C ILE A 321 15.51 -21.23 -24.67
N PRO A 322 15.62 -20.76 -23.41
CA PRO A 322 15.10 -21.51 -22.27
C PRO A 322 13.59 -21.66 -22.38
N TRP A 323 13.09 -22.86 -22.10
CA TRP A 323 11.65 -23.11 -22.03
C TRP A 323 11.07 -22.39 -20.80
N PRO A 324 9.91 -21.71 -20.93
CA PRO A 324 9.27 -21.09 -19.79
C PRO A 324 8.86 -22.18 -18.79
N THR A 325 9.44 -22.15 -17.59
CA THR A 325 9.02 -23.04 -16.52
C THR A 325 7.62 -22.63 -16.10
N THR A 326 6.65 -23.55 -16.15
CA THR A 326 5.32 -23.27 -15.62
C THR A 326 5.43 -23.21 -14.10
N MET A 327 5.62 -22.00 -13.57
CA MET A 327 5.71 -21.79 -12.13
C MET A 327 4.39 -22.18 -11.47
N ARG A 328 4.38 -23.33 -10.80
CA ARG A 328 3.29 -23.71 -9.90
C ARG A 328 3.27 -22.74 -8.73
N ALA A 329 2.09 -22.31 -8.31
CA ALA A 329 1.95 -21.52 -7.09
C ALA A 329 2.59 -22.31 -5.94
N GLN A 330 3.59 -21.73 -5.30
CA GLN A 330 4.25 -22.35 -4.16
C GLN A 330 3.27 -22.44 -3.01
N GLU A 331 2.93 -23.65 -2.59
CA GLU A 331 2.17 -23.86 -1.37
C GLU A 331 3.08 -23.55 -0.18
N LEU A 332 2.71 -22.55 0.61
CA LEU A 332 3.45 -22.20 1.82
C LEU A 332 3.12 -23.22 2.92
N PRO A 333 4.12 -23.67 3.71
CA PRO A 333 3.84 -24.53 4.86
C PRO A 333 2.86 -23.82 5.82
N PRO A 334 2.08 -24.51 6.66
CA PRO A 334 1.19 -23.84 7.62
C PRO A 334 1.99 -23.07 8.68
N LEU A 335 1.37 -22.08 9.34
CA LEU A 335 1.99 -21.38 10.48
C LEU A 335 2.11 -22.33 11.68
N PRO A 336 3.13 -22.16 12.54
CA PRO A 336 3.26 -22.95 13.75
C PRO A 336 2.12 -22.64 14.73
N ALA A 337 1.78 -23.63 15.56
CA ALA A 337 0.85 -23.45 16.66
C ALA A 337 1.51 -22.61 17.76
N VAL A 338 0.73 -21.77 18.45
CA VAL A 338 1.19 -21.22 19.74
C VAL A 338 1.07 -22.34 20.77
N PRO A 339 2.12 -22.65 21.56
CA PRO A 339 2.04 -23.65 22.61
C PRO A 339 0.91 -23.31 23.59
N ASP A 340 0.25 -24.34 24.12
CA ASP A 340 -0.78 -24.15 25.14
C ASP A 340 -0.14 -23.66 26.43
N ASP A 341 -0.83 -22.78 27.16
CA ASP A 341 -0.34 -22.24 28.43
C ASP A 341 -0.11 -23.37 29.47
N ALA A 342 -0.78 -24.52 29.32
CA ALA A 342 -0.52 -25.73 30.11
C ALA A 342 0.83 -26.40 29.80
N GLU A 343 1.25 -26.42 28.54
CA GLU A 343 2.57 -26.92 28.12
C GLU A 343 3.69 -25.96 28.58
N GLN A 344 3.38 -24.65 28.69
CA GLN A 344 4.34 -23.69 29.24
C GLN A 344 4.63 -23.94 30.73
N LEU A 345 3.64 -24.36 31.53
CA LEU A 345 3.83 -24.70 32.93
C LEU A 345 4.65 -25.98 33.12
N GLU A 346 4.48 -26.99 32.25
CA GLU A 346 5.32 -28.20 32.26
C GLU A 346 6.79 -27.89 31.91
N LEU A 347 7.04 -26.88 31.07
CA LEU A 347 8.39 -26.42 30.75
C LEU A 347 9.15 -25.85 31.96
N PHE A 348 8.44 -25.30 32.96
CA PHE A 348 9.01 -24.80 34.21
C PHE A 348 9.02 -25.83 35.35
N GLY A 349 8.33 -26.97 35.18
CA GLY A 349 8.27 -28.05 36.19
C GLY A 349 9.30 -29.17 35.98
N ALA A 350 10.08 -29.12 34.89
CA ALA A 350 11.04 -30.16 34.50
C ALA A 350 12.52 -29.79 34.77
N THR A 351 12.79 -28.72 35.49
CA THR A 351 14.11 -28.38 36.06
C THR A 351 14.18 -28.80 37.52
#